data_AF-A0A0U3W592-F1
#
_entry.id   AF-A0A0U3W592-F1
#
_cell.length_a   1.000
_cell.length_b   1.000
_cell.length_c   1.000
_cell.angle_alpha   90.00
_cell.angle_beta   90.00
_cell.angle_gamma   90.00
#
_symmetry.space_group_name_H-M   'P 1'
#
loop_
_entity.id
_entity.type
_entity.pdbx_description
1 polymer ?
#
loop_
_entity_poly.entity_id
_entity_poly.type
_entity_poly.pdbx_seq_one_letter_code
_entity_poly.pdbx_strand_id
1 'polypeptide(L)'
;MENLKAFYIHLTVFTLVNIMLIAINILTYEQSGHWWFFYPLLGWGIGLVSHGLSVSSFGLFGPDWEEKKIQEYMEKENRNE
;
A
#
# COMPACT_ATOMS: atom_id res chain seq x y z
N MET A 1 -3.34 2.57 -16.86
CA MET A 1 -2.61 3.81 -16.49
C MET A 1 -3.31 4.62 -15.39
N GLU A 2 -4.65 4.62 -15.32
CA GLU A 2 -5.40 5.41 -14.33
C GLU A 2 -5.18 4.95 -12.88
N ASN A 3 -5.09 3.63 -12.65
CA ASN A 3 -4.83 3.05 -11.32
C ASN A 3 -3.47 3.46 -10.72
N LEU A 4 -2.44 3.60 -11.57
CA LEU A 4 -1.10 3.99 -11.12
C LEU A 4 -1.07 5.47 -10.70
N LYS A 5 -1.74 6.36 -11.45
CA LYS A 5 -1.87 7.77 -11.08
C LYS A 5 -2.64 7.94 -9.77
N ALA A 6 -3.77 7.24 -9.61
CA ALA A 6 -4.56 7.30 -8.38
C ALA A 6 -3.74 6.84 -7.16
N PHE A 7 -2.97 5.75 -7.31
CA PHE A 7 -2.08 5.25 -6.27
C PHE A 7 -0.99 6.26 -5.88
N TYR A 8 -0.30 6.86 -6.86
CA TYR A 8 0.74 7.87 -6.57
C TYR A 8 0.17 9.11 -5.88
N ILE A 9 -1.03 9.54 -6.25
CA ILE A 9 -1.72 10.64 -5.57
C ILE A 9 -2.02 10.24 -4.12
N HIS A 10 -2.56 9.04 -3.88
CA HIS A 10 -2.84 8.56 -2.53
C HIS A 10 -1.57 8.45 -1.69
N LEU A 11 -0.47 7.93 -2.25
CA LEU A 11 0.83 7.85 -1.58
C LEU A 11 1.39 9.23 -1.22
N THR A 12 1.29 10.18 -2.14
CA THR A 12 1.78 11.56 -1.94
C THR A 12 0.98 12.25 -0.85
N VAL A 13 -0.35 12.19 -0.92
CA VAL A 13 -1.25 12.76 0.09
C VAL A 13 -1.02 12.11 1.45
N PHE A 14 -0.90 10.79 1.51
CA PHE A 14 -0.59 10.06 2.74
C PHE A 14 0.73 10.54 3.37
N THR A 15 1.78 10.69 2.56
CA THR A 15 3.09 11.14 3.04
C THR A 15 3.02 12.55 3.59
N LEU A 16 2.40 13.49 2.86
CA LEU A 16 2.25 14.88 3.28
C LEU A 16 1.42 15.01 4.57
N VAL A 17 0.31 14.29 4.66
CA VAL A 17 -0.56 14.31 5.85
C VAL A 17 0.17 13.72 7.06
N ASN A 18 0.88 12.59 6.92
CA ASN A 18 1.64 12.02 8.04
C ASN A 18 2.77 12.94 8.52
N ILE A 19 3.50 13.60 7.61
CA ILE A 19 4.51 14.60 7.99
C ILE A 19 3.87 15.75 8.76
N MET A 20 2.72 16.25 8.30
CA MET A 20 1.97 17.29 9.00
C MET A 20 1.52 16.84 10.40
N LEU A 21 0.99 15.63 10.53
CA LEU A 21 0.55 15.07 11.81
C LEU A 21 1.71 14.86 12.80
N ILE A 22 2.87 14.40 12.31
CA ILE A 22 4.09 14.29 13.12
C ILE A 22 4.51 15.68 13.62
N ALA A 23 4.51 16.69 12.74
CA ALA A 23 4.84 18.06 13.12
C ALA A 23 3.87 18.60 14.20
N ILE A 24 2.55 18.37 14.03
CA ILE A 24 1.55 18.76 15.03
C ILE A 24 1.79 18.01 16.34
N ASN A 25 2.06 16.71 16.30
CA ASN A 25 2.29 15.91 17.51
C ASN A 25 3.54 16.37 18.28
N ILE A 26 4.61 16.78 17.60
CA ILE A 26 5.80 17.37 18.23
C ILE A 26 5.43 18.71 18.90
N LEU A 27 4.67 19.57 18.22
CA LEU A 27 4.25 20.87 18.74
C LEU A 27 3.26 20.77 19.91
N THR A 28 2.46 19.70 19.95
CA THR A 28 1.41 19.46 20.97
C THR A 28 1.80 18.38 21.97
N TYR A 29 3.08 17.97 21.97
CA TYR A 29 3.59 16.87 22.79
C TYR A 29 3.40 17.15 24.29
N GLU A 30 3.64 18.39 24.73
CA GLU A 30 3.45 18.79 26.13
C GLU A 30 1.98 18.70 26.58
N GLN A 31 1.00 18.99 25.71
CA GLN A 31 -0.42 18.83 26.05
C GLN A 31 -0.91 17.39 25.95
N SER A 32 -0.37 16.61 25.01
CA SER A 32 -0.86 15.26 24.74
C SER A 32 -0.22 14.24 25.69
N GLY A 33 1.06 14.39 26.03
CA GLY A 33 1.82 13.43 26.85
C GLY A 33 2.06 12.07 26.17
N HIS A 34 1.65 11.91 24.91
CA HIS A 34 1.82 10.68 24.14
C HIS A 34 1.82 10.95 22.62
N TRP A 35 2.38 10.00 21.88
CA TRP A 35 2.53 10.06 20.42
C TRP A 35 1.25 9.58 19.73
N TRP A 36 0.26 10.45 19.56
CA TRP A 36 -1.02 10.09 18.95
C TRP A 36 -0.96 9.91 17.43
N PHE A 37 0.11 10.35 16.77
CA PHE A 37 0.27 10.24 15.31
C PHE A 37 0.26 8.78 14.80
N PHE A 38 0.55 7.81 15.67
CA PHE A 38 0.51 6.38 15.33
C PHE A 38 -0.90 5.88 14.95
N TYR A 39 -1.96 6.45 15.54
CA TYR A 39 -3.34 6.03 15.24
C TYR A 39 -3.73 6.30 13.77
N PRO A 40 -3.61 7.52 13.24
CA PRO A 40 -3.86 7.78 11.82
C PRO A 40 -2.85 7.07 10.91
N LEU A 41 -1.58 6.95 11.33
CA LEU A 41 -0.55 6.27 10.55
C LEU A 41 -0.87 4.78 10.37
N LEU A 42 -1.31 4.08 11.42
CA LEU A 42 -1.71 2.67 11.34
C LEU A 42 -3.06 2.51 10.64
N GLY A 43 -4.05 3.32 10.98
CA GLY A 43 -5.40 3.23 10.40
C GLY A 43 -5.41 3.45 8.88
N TRP A 44 -4.76 4.52 8.41
CA TRP A 44 -4.68 4.82 6.98
C TRP A 44 -3.52 4.09 6.28
N GLY A 45 -2.45 3.77 7.00
CA GLY A 45 -1.28 3.07 6.45
C GLY A 45 -1.62 1.66 5.99
N ILE A 46 -2.50 0.94 6.71
CA ILE A 46 -2.94 -0.40 6.30
C ILE A 46 -3.71 -0.34 4.96
N GLY A 47 -4.57 0.66 4.77
CA GLY A 47 -5.30 0.86 3.51
C GLY A 47 -4.36 1.20 2.35
N LEU A 48 -3.37 2.08 2.59
CA LEU A 48 -2.38 2.44 1.58
C LEU A 48 -1.48 1.26 1.20
N VAL A 49 -1.01 0.48 2.19
CA VAL A 49 -0.20 -0.72 1.95
C VAL A 49 -1.00 -1.76 1.18
N SER A 50 -2.28 -1.97 1.52
CA SER A 50 -3.15 -2.91 0.80
C SER A 50 -3.36 -2.48 -0.65
N HIS A 51 -3.59 -1.19 -0.89
CA HIS A 51 -3.73 -0.65 -2.24
C HIS A 51 -2.40 -0.69 -3.02
N GLY A 52 -1.28 -0.40 -2.35
CA GLY A 52 0.06 -0.47 -2.93
C GLY A 52 0.51 -1.88 -3.25
N LEU A 53 0.15 -2.87 -2.44
CA LEU A 53 0.37 -4.29 -2.76
C LEU A 53 -0.50 -4.76 -3.92
N SER A 54 -1.70 -4.18 -4.09
CA SER A 54 -2.58 -4.47 -5.23
C SER A 54 -2.13 -3.81 -6.53
N VAL A 55 -1.50 -2.63 -6.47
CA VAL A 55 -1.06 -1.86 -7.65
C VAL A 55 0.40 -2.09 -8.03
N SER A 56 1.25 -2.42 -7.06
CA SER A 56 2.66 -2.73 -7.32
C SER A 56 2.78 -4.04 -8.08
N SER A 57 3.50 -4.01 -9.20
CA SER A 57 3.90 -5.20 -9.98
C SER A 57 4.66 -6.26 -9.15
N PHE A 58 5.11 -5.92 -7.94
CA PHE A 58 5.85 -6.78 -7.01
C PHE A 58 5.02 -7.29 -5.82
N GLY A 59 3.73 -6.94 -5.73
CA GLY A 59 2.85 -7.50 -4.70
C GLY A 59 2.51 -8.96 -5.01
N LEU A 60 2.19 -9.75 -3.97
CA LEU A 60 1.82 -11.17 -4.04
C LEU A 60 0.72 -11.53 -5.07
N PHE A 61 0.04 -10.53 -5.65
CA PHE A 61 -1.06 -10.64 -6.61
C PHE A 61 -0.94 -9.63 -7.79
N GLY A 62 0.28 -9.30 -8.22
CA GLY A 62 0.48 -8.48 -9.42
C GLY A 62 0.13 -9.20 -10.74
N PRO A 63 0.01 -8.49 -11.87
CA PRO A 63 -0.27 -9.09 -13.18
C PRO A 63 0.76 -10.17 -13.58
N ASP A 64 2.01 -10.04 -13.16
CA ASP A 64 3.06 -11.07 -13.30
C ASP A 64 2.74 -12.39 -12.57
N TRP A 65 2.06 -12.32 -11.41
CA TRP A 65 1.63 -13.51 -10.67
C TRP A 65 0.46 -14.20 -11.37
N GLU A 66 -0.50 -13.45 -11.92
CA GLU A 66 -1.61 -14.01 -12.70
C GLU A 66 -1.10 -14.73 -13.94
N GLU A 67 -0.19 -14.10 -14.69
CA GLU A 67 0.38 -14.69 -15.91
C GLU A 67 1.20 -15.96 -15.60
N LYS A 68 1.98 -15.96 -14.50
CA LYS A 68 2.67 -17.17 -14.02
C LYS A 68 1.71 -18.29 -13.66
N LYS A 69 0.61 -17.98 -12.98
CA LYS A 69 -0.41 -18.97 -12.58
C LYS A 69 -1.06 -19.60 -13.81
N ILE A 70 -1.39 -18.81 -14.82
CA ILE A 70 -1.99 -19.29 -16.08
C ILE A 70 -1.01 -20.20 -16.82
N GLN A 71 0.28 -19.82 -16.91
CA GLN A 71 1.30 -20.70 -17.49
C GLN A 71 1.43 -22.02 -16.72
N GLU A 72 1.41 -21.99 -15.38
CA GLU A 72 1.45 -23.20 -14.55
C GLU A 72 0.28 -24.16 -14.82
N TYR A 73 -0.93 -23.63 -15.10
CA TYR A 73 -2.08 -24.45 -15.47
C TYR A 73 -1.94 -25.05 -16.87
N MET A 74 -1.50 -24.26 -17.87
CA MET A 74 -1.25 -24.76 -19.22
C MET A 74 -0.14 -25.82 -19.25
N GLU A 75 0.91 -25.67 -18.45
CA GLU A 75 1.99 -26.66 -18.34
C GLU A 75 1.54 -27.95 -17.62
N LYS A 76 0.58 -27.86 -16.69
CA LYS A 76 0.00 -29.03 -16.03
C LYS A 76 -0.97 -29.79 -16.94
N GLU A 77 -1.72 -29.08 -17.78
CA GLU A 77 -2.60 -29.68 -18.80
C GLU A 77 -1.78 -30.44 -19.84
N ASN A 78 -0.79 -29.78 -20.45
CA ASN A 78 0.07 -30.34 -21.49
C ASN A 78 0.99 -31.49 -21.00
N ARG A 79 1.20 -31.61 -19.68
CA ARG A 79 1.98 -32.70 -19.06
C ARG A 79 1.12 -33.88 -18.61
N ASN A 80 -0.21 -33.69 -18.56
CA ASN A 80 -1.19 -34.72 -18.24
C ASN A 80 -1.87 -35.32 -19.50
N GLU A 81 -1.52 -34.81 -20.69
CA GLU A 81 -1.74 -35.44 -22.01
C GLU A 81 -0.50 -36.23 -22.45
#